data_AF-A0A7C1P2T0-F1
#
_entry.id   AF-A0A7C1P2T0-F1
#
_cell.length_a   1.000
_cell.length_b   1.000
_cell.length_c   1.000
_cell.angle_alpha   90.00
_cell.angle_beta   90.00
_cell.angle_gamma   90.00
#
_symmetry.space_group_name_H-M   'P 1'
#
loop_
_entity.id
_entity.type
_entity.pdbx_description
1 polymer ?
#
loop_
_entity_poly.entity_id
_entity_poly.type
_entity_poly.pdbx_seq_one_letter_code
_entity_poly.pdbx_strand_id
1 'polypeptide(L)'
;MVSRGKSRDRIEPSFGDEREDEDFRLDADDRVIGGRPVRAGGKKTVGSAKRGKSGSQKSRKAKSSVGGFGLGQLIYWGFVVSIWCGIGLVGLVAYYGSQMPSASSWSIPERPPNMKIVSVEGTVIANRGATGGEALPLEEMSPFIPQAVMAIEDRRFYSHFGVDPLGLARAVITNVTSGR
;
A
#
# COMPACT_ATOMS: atom_id res chain seq x y z
N MET A 1 17.16 -37.20 -4.95
CA MET A 1 16.03 -36.36 -5.41
C MET A 1 16.22 -34.96 -4.83
N VAL A 2 16.71 -34.02 -5.63
CA VAL A 2 16.87 -32.61 -5.22
C VAL A 2 15.81 -31.79 -5.95
N SER A 3 14.99 -31.14 -5.16
CA SER A 3 13.85 -30.32 -5.57
C SER A 3 14.29 -29.19 -6.51
N ARG A 4 13.64 -29.10 -7.66
CA ARG A 4 13.82 -28.10 -8.70
C ARG A 4 12.68 -27.09 -8.51
N GLY A 5 12.96 -25.87 -8.05
CA GLY A 5 11.88 -24.90 -7.87
C GLY A 5 12.27 -23.60 -7.18
N LYS A 6 12.88 -22.68 -7.92
CA LYS A 6 12.52 -21.25 -7.93
C LYS A 6 13.26 -20.59 -9.10
N SER A 7 12.55 -20.29 -10.19
CA SER A 7 13.07 -19.35 -11.18
C SER A 7 13.24 -18.01 -10.48
N ARG A 8 14.50 -17.65 -10.21
CA ARG A 8 14.87 -16.28 -9.88
C ARG A 8 14.92 -15.60 -11.23
N ASP A 9 13.80 -15.09 -11.69
CA ASP A 9 13.81 -14.26 -12.89
C ASP A 9 14.75 -13.09 -12.62
N ARG A 10 15.89 -13.13 -13.30
CA ARG A 10 16.88 -12.08 -13.34
C ARG A 10 16.17 -10.90 -13.98
N ILE A 11 15.90 -9.86 -13.20
CA ILE A 11 15.32 -8.62 -13.67
C ILE A 11 16.41 -7.87 -14.41
N GLU A 12 16.32 -7.80 -15.74
CA GLU A 12 17.19 -6.95 -16.55
C GLU A 12 16.63 -5.53 -16.60
N PRO A 13 17.49 -4.50 -16.65
CA PRO A 13 17.05 -3.12 -16.83
C PRO A 13 16.44 -2.95 -18.22
N SER A 14 15.12 -2.76 -18.28
CA SER A 14 14.42 -2.42 -19.53
C SER A 14 14.43 -0.90 -19.74
N PHE A 15 14.97 -0.45 -20.85
CA PHE A 15 14.81 0.91 -21.33
C PHE A 15 13.58 0.91 -22.26
N GLY A 16 12.59 1.75 -21.93
CA GLY A 16 11.18 1.53 -22.28
C GLY A 16 10.81 1.61 -23.76
N ASP A 17 9.61 1.09 -24.04
CA ASP A 17 8.72 1.64 -25.06
C ASP A 17 7.26 1.37 -24.63
N GLU A 18 6.42 2.37 -24.87
CA GLU A 18 5.02 2.48 -24.43
C GLU A 18 4.11 1.43 -25.07
N ARG A 19 3.17 0.86 -24.31
CA ARG A 19 2.00 0.15 -24.86
C ARG A 19 0.75 0.42 -24.04
N GLU A 20 -0.13 1.22 -24.64
CA GLU A 20 -1.54 1.36 -24.32
C GLU A 20 -2.28 0.12 -24.82
N ASP A 21 -3.15 -0.50 -24.00
CA ASP A 21 -4.17 -1.43 -24.47
C ASP A 21 -5.41 -1.29 -23.58
N GLU A 22 -6.38 -0.50 -24.04
CA GLU A 22 -7.76 -0.48 -23.55
C GLU A 22 -8.52 -1.66 -24.14
N ASP A 23 -9.13 -2.50 -23.31
CA ASP A 23 -9.98 -3.60 -23.77
C ASP A 23 -11.32 -3.58 -23.01
N PHE A 24 -12.27 -2.82 -23.54
CA PHE A 24 -13.66 -2.74 -23.10
C PHE A 24 -14.41 -3.98 -23.60
N ARG A 25 -14.84 -4.88 -22.70
CA ARG A 25 -15.62 -6.09 -23.07
C ARG A 25 -17.04 -5.99 -22.51
N LEU A 26 -18.03 -6.02 -23.40
CA LEU A 26 -19.46 -6.12 -23.07
C LEU A 26 -19.84 -7.59 -22.96
N ASP A 27 -20.38 -8.01 -21.81
CA ASP A 27 -20.83 -9.38 -21.55
C ASP A 27 -22.29 -9.61 -21.92
N ALA A 28 -22.60 -10.87 -22.25
CA ALA A 28 -23.90 -11.31 -22.80
C ALA A 28 -25.09 -11.21 -21.83
N ASP A 29 -24.84 -10.89 -20.56
CA ASP A 29 -25.87 -10.76 -19.51
C ASP A 29 -26.56 -9.38 -19.49
N ASP A 30 -26.10 -8.44 -20.32
CA ASP A 30 -26.66 -7.08 -20.41
C ASP A 30 -27.87 -6.98 -21.37
N ARG A 31 -28.56 -8.11 -21.65
CA ARG A 31 -29.77 -8.15 -22.48
C ARG A 31 -31.03 -8.47 -21.66
N VAL A 32 -31.91 -7.48 -21.64
CA VAL A 32 -33.23 -7.37 -20.99
C VAL A 32 -34.26 -8.40 -21.54
N ILE A 33 -35.25 -8.80 -20.70
CA ILE A 33 -36.72 -8.83 -20.97
C ILE A 33 -37.44 -10.11 -20.49
N GLY A 34 -38.51 -9.87 -19.69
CA GLY A 34 -39.77 -10.65 -19.70
C GLY A 34 -39.90 -11.68 -18.57
N GLY A 35 -41.00 -11.81 -17.82
CA GLY A 35 -42.34 -11.23 -17.87
C GLY A 35 -43.15 -11.85 -16.71
N ARG A 36 -44.08 -11.07 -16.15
CA ARG A 36 -44.89 -11.36 -14.95
C ARG A 36 -46.11 -12.28 -15.25
N PRO A 37 -46.91 -12.69 -14.23
CA PRO A 37 -47.46 -14.04 -14.03
C PRO A 37 -48.94 -14.20 -14.41
N VAL A 38 -49.48 -15.42 -14.31
CA VAL A 38 -50.93 -15.68 -14.47
C VAL A 38 -51.55 -16.36 -13.24
N ARG A 39 -52.68 -15.74 -12.84
CA ARG A 39 -53.70 -16.02 -11.82
C ARG A 39 -54.49 -17.31 -12.05
N ALA A 40 -55.02 -17.87 -10.96
CA ALA A 40 -56.42 -18.35 -10.81
C ALA A 40 -56.65 -18.69 -9.31
N GLY A 41 -57.79 -18.49 -8.65
CA GLY A 41 -59.12 -18.06 -9.05
C GLY A 41 -60.17 -18.80 -8.20
N GLY A 42 -60.99 -18.06 -7.42
CA GLY A 42 -62.29 -18.49 -6.86
C GLY A 42 -62.27 -19.50 -5.71
N LYS A 43 -63.25 -19.61 -4.80
CA LYS A 43 -64.54 -18.92 -4.61
C LYS A 43 -64.99 -19.15 -3.15
N LYS A 44 -65.91 -18.28 -2.70
CA LYS A 44 -66.51 -18.12 -1.37
C LYS A 44 -67.39 -19.30 -0.93
N THR A 45 -67.46 -19.54 0.38
CA THR A 45 -68.72 -19.92 1.08
C THR A 45 -68.78 -19.27 2.46
N VAL A 46 -69.97 -18.75 2.75
CA VAL A 46 -70.39 -18.01 3.95
C VAL A 46 -70.76 -19.00 5.06
N GLY A 47 -70.37 -18.72 6.29
CA GLY A 47 -70.73 -19.50 7.48
C GLY A 47 -70.67 -18.64 8.74
N SER A 48 -71.82 -18.54 9.41
CA SER A 48 -72.16 -17.59 10.46
C SER A 48 -71.53 -17.87 11.83
N ALA A 49 -71.26 -16.78 12.56
CA ALA A 49 -71.33 -16.60 14.01
C ALA A 49 -70.60 -17.56 14.97
N LYS A 50 -69.57 -17.03 15.65
CA LYS A 50 -69.63 -16.79 17.11
C LYS A 50 -68.49 -15.88 17.58
N ARG A 51 -68.88 -14.78 18.25
CA ARG A 51 -68.03 -13.91 19.07
C ARG A 51 -67.53 -14.69 20.28
N GLY A 52 -66.22 -14.74 20.46
CA GLY A 52 -65.53 -15.10 21.69
C GLY A 52 -64.27 -14.24 21.80
N LYS A 53 -64.21 -13.38 22.82
CA LYS A 53 -63.19 -12.36 23.05
C LYS A 53 -61.76 -12.93 23.04
N SER A 54 -60.91 -12.41 22.15
CA SER A 54 -59.46 -12.52 22.24
C SER A 54 -58.93 -11.55 23.31
N GLY A 55 -58.53 -12.08 24.47
CA GLY A 55 -57.63 -11.37 25.38
C GLY A 55 -56.23 -11.39 24.77
N SER A 56 -55.79 -10.24 24.26
CA SER A 56 -54.49 -10.09 23.62
C SER A 56 -53.36 -10.25 24.64
N GLN A 57 -52.62 -11.35 24.50
CA GLN A 57 -51.36 -11.58 25.17
C GLN A 57 -50.35 -10.56 24.62
N LYS A 58 -50.16 -9.45 25.35
CA LYS A 58 -49.21 -8.40 24.99
C LYS A 58 -47.80 -8.85 25.38
N SER A 59 -47.23 -9.81 24.64
CA SER A 59 -45.79 -10.01 24.62
C SER A 59 -45.17 -8.77 23.99
N ARG A 60 -44.63 -7.88 24.83
CA ARG A 60 -43.73 -6.84 24.35
C ARG A 60 -42.47 -7.56 23.89
N LYS A 61 -42.43 -7.89 22.59
CA LYS A 61 -41.22 -8.30 21.87
C LYS A 61 -40.09 -7.39 22.34
N ALA A 62 -39.09 -7.97 22.98
CA ALA A 62 -37.77 -7.37 23.04
C ALA A 62 -37.38 -7.08 21.58
N LYS A 63 -37.39 -5.81 21.18
CA LYS A 63 -36.66 -5.40 20.00
C LYS A 63 -35.20 -5.58 20.39
N SER A 64 -34.65 -6.75 20.13
CA SER A 64 -33.23 -6.89 19.88
C SER A 64 -32.97 -6.09 18.59
N SER A 65 -32.78 -4.79 18.74
CA SER A 65 -32.19 -3.96 17.69
C SER A 65 -30.71 -4.33 17.63
N VAL A 66 -30.44 -5.53 17.10
CA VAL A 66 -29.17 -5.78 16.43
C VAL A 66 -29.26 -4.93 15.18
N GLY A 67 -28.90 -3.65 15.36
CA GLY A 67 -28.90 -2.66 14.31
C GLY A 67 -27.90 -3.10 13.26
N GLY A 68 -28.42 -3.69 12.18
CA GLY A 68 -27.65 -3.83 10.97
C GLY A 68 -27.21 -2.44 10.55
N PHE A 69 -25.92 -2.16 10.69
CA PHE A 69 -25.33 -0.93 10.22
C PHE A 69 -25.64 -0.84 8.72
N GLY A 70 -26.55 0.07 8.36
CA GLY A 70 -26.84 0.34 6.96
C GLY A 70 -25.55 0.77 6.26
N LEU A 71 -25.44 0.49 4.96
CA LEU A 71 -24.26 0.83 4.15
C LEU A 71 -23.83 2.30 4.33
N GLY A 72 -24.79 3.23 4.49
CA GLY A 72 -24.51 4.64 4.79
C GLY A 72 -23.84 4.89 6.14
N GLN A 73 -24.13 4.08 7.16
CA GLN A 73 -23.48 4.18 8.47
C GLN A 73 -22.06 3.61 8.40
N LEU A 74 -21.81 2.55 7.62
CA LEU A 74 -20.45 2.06 7.36
C LEU A 74 -19.59 3.10 6.62
N ILE A 75 -20.15 3.76 5.60
CA ILE A 75 -19.46 4.83 4.87
C ILE A 75 -19.17 6.02 5.80
N TYR A 76 -20.14 6.43 6.62
CA TYR A 76 -19.96 7.51 7.59
C TYR A 76 -18.87 7.18 8.61
N TRP A 77 -18.92 5.99 9.24
CA TRP A 77 -17.88 5.57 10.18
C TRP A 77 -16.52 5.38 9.51
N GLY A 78 -16.48 4.92 8.26
CA GLY A 78 -15.25 4.86 7.45
C GLY A 78 -14.63 6.23 7.23
N PHE A 79 -15.45 7.25 6.90
CA PHE A 79 -14.99 8.62 6.75
C PHE A 79 -14.49 9.22 8.07
N VAL A 80 -15.22 8.97 9.17
CA VAL A 80 -14.80 9.41 10.52
C VAL A 80 -13.47 8.77 10.92
N VAL A 81 -13.30 7.45 10.71
CA VAL A 81 -12.03 6.76 10.98
C VAL A 81 -10.90 7.29 10.11
N SER A 82 -11.16 7.60 8.83
CA SER A 82 -10.17 8.20 7.93
C SER A 82 -9.67 9.55 8.45
N ILE A 83 -10.57 10.42 8.91
CA ILE A 83 -10.22 11.71 9.52
C ILE A 83 -9.36 11.51 10.77
N TRP A 84 -9.78 10.63 11.69
CA TRP A 84 -9.01 10.37 12.90
C TRP A 84 -7.63 9.76 12.61
N CYS A 85 -7.54 8.87 11.63
CA CYS A 85 -6.28 8.30 11.17
C CYS A 85 -5.36 9.39 10.57
N GLY A 86 -5.92 10.30 9.77
CA GLY A 86 -5.19 11.45 9.24
C GLY A 86 -4.68 12.40 10.34
N ILE A 87 -5.51 12.74 11.32
CA ILE A 87 -5.10 13.56 12.48
C ILE A 87 -4.00 12.84 13.28
N GLY A 88 -4.17 11.54 13.52
CA GLY A 88 -3.16 10.72 14.20
C GLY A 88 -1.84 10.68 13.45
N LEU A 89 -1.87 10.53 12.12
CA LEU A 89 -0.68 10.54 11.27
C LEU A 89 0.03 11.89 11.31
N VAL A 90 -0.70 13.00 11.19
CA VAL A 90 -0.13 14.35 11.30
C VAL A 90 0.47 14.58 12.69
N GLY A 91 -0.22 14.17 13.75
CA GLY A 91 0.28 14.25 15.12
C GLY A 91 1.56 13.41 15.32
N LEU A 92 1.62 12.22 14.73
CA LEU A 92 2.79 11.35 14.77
C LEU A 92 3.98 11.99 14.03
N VAL A 93 3.74 12.51 12.82
CA VAL A 93 4.78 13.22 12.05
C VAL A 93 5.27 14.45 12.80
N ALA A 94 4.38 15.24 13.40
CA ALA A 94 4.75 16.42 14.19
C ALA A 94 5.53 16.04 15.46
N TYR A 95 5.11 14.97 16.15
CA TYR A 95 5.79 14.47 17.34
C TYR A 95 7.22 14.04 17.04
N TYR A 96 7.41 13.18 16.05
CA TYR A 96 8.75 12.76 15.64
C TYR A 96 9.55 13.90 15.03
N GLY A 97 8.93 14.77 14.22
CA GLY A 97 9.56 15.96 13.67
C GLY A 97 10.07 16.93 14.75
N SER A 98 9.37 17.04 15.88
CA SER A 98 9.80 17.87 17.02
C SER A 98 10.98 17.29 17.80
N GLN A 99 11.20 15.97 17.71
CA GLN A 99 12.34 15.29 18.33
C GLN A 99 13.54 15.19 17.40
N MET A 100 13.35 15.44 16.10
CA MET A 100 14.46 15.41 15.15
C MET A 100 15.40 16.59 15.43
N PRO A 101 16.72 16.36 15.40
CA PRO A 101 17.71 17.44 15.45
C PRO A 101 17.43 18.45 14.34
N SER A 102 17.68 19.74 14.62
CA SER A 102 17.53 20.80 13.62
C SER A 102 18.32 20.46 12.35
N ALA A 103 17.68 20.59 11.18
CA ALA A 103 18.29 20.36 9.88
C ALA A 103 19.53 21.24 9.62
N SER A 104 19.67 22.34 10.37
CA SER A 104 20.85 23.21 10.33
C SER A 104 22.14 22.59 10.88
N SER A 105 22.05 21.42 11.54
CA SER A 105 23.21 20.70 12.10
C SER A 105 23.77 19.63 11.18
N TRP A 106 23.24 19.47 9.97
CA TRP A 106 23.72 18.49 8.99
C TRP A 106 25.04 18.97 8.38
N SER A 107 26.13 18.80 9.14
CA SER A 107 27.47 18.88 8.57
C SER A 107 27.74 17.63 7.75
N ILE A 108 28.37 17.81 6.60
CA ILE A 108 28.93 16.69 5.85
C ILE A 108 29.95 16.03 6.79
N PRO A 109 29.79 14.75 7.16
CA PRO A 109 30.71 14.09 8.06
C PRO A 109 32.13 14.21 7.50
N GLU A 110 33.05 14.76 8.29
CA GLU A 110 34.45 14.81 7.87
C GLU A 110 34.93 13.37 7.69
N ARG A 111 35.37 13.04 6.48
CA ARG A 111 35.92 11.72 6.20
C ARG A 111 37.14 11.51 7.09
N PRO A 112 37.23 10.38 7.81
CA PRO A 112 38.44 10.03 8.53
C PRO A 112 39.67 10.15 7.63
N PRO A 113 40.79 10.70 8.14
CA PRO A 113 41.99 10.90 7.34
C PRO A 113 42.48 9.57 6.75
N ASN A 114 42.90 9.63 5.49
CA ASN A 114 43.41 8.47 4.75
C ASN A 114 44.81 8.77 4.18
N MET A 115 45.74 7.83 4.35
CA MET A 115 47.13 7.96 3.89
C MET A 115 47.40 6.98 2.74
N LYS A 116 47.69 7.51 1.55
CA LYS A 116 48.08 6.75 0.35
C LYS A 116 49.60 6.74 0.24
N ILE A 117 50.22 5.57 0.44
CA ILE A 117 51.66 5.36 0.26
C ILE A 117 51.89 4.97 -1.20
N VAL A 118 52.64 5.81 -1.93
CA VAL A 118 52.95 5.61 -3.35
C VAL A 118 54.44 5.35 -3.57
N SER A 119 54.78 4.56 -4.59
CA SER A 119 56.16 4.37 -5.03
C SER A 119 56.70 5.62 -5.74
N VAL A 120 58.01 5.67 -6.00
CA VAL A 120 58.63 6.72 -6.82
C VAL A 120 58.08 6.79 -8.25
N GLU A 121 57.53 5.68 -8.74
CA GLU A 121 56.87 5.56 -10.04
C GLU A 121 55.37 5.93 -9.99
N GLY A 122 54.84 6.27 -8.81
CA GLY A 122 53.43 6.64 -8.61
C GLY A 122 52.46 5.49 -8.33
N THR A 123 52.96 4.25 -8.24
CA THR A 123 52.12 3.07 -7.96
C THR A 123 51.73 3.03 -6.48
N VAL A 124 50.46 2.74 -6.19
CA VAL A 124 49.97 2.65 -4.80
C VAL A 124 50.48 1.38 -4.14
N ILE A 125 51.26 1.53 -3.08
CA ILE A 125 51.81 0.41 -2.28
C ILE A 125 50.83 0.03 -1.17
N ALA A 126 50.26 1.04 -0.49
CA ALA A 126 49.32 0.82 0.60
C ALA A 126 48.41 2.03 0.79
N ASN A 127 47.19 1.77 1.28
CA ASN A 127 46.26 2.81 1.71
C ASN A 127 45.85 2.53 3.16
N ARG A 128 46.02 3.50 4.05
CA ARG A 128 45.80 3.33 5.50
C ARG A 128 44.96 4.47 6.05
N GLY A 129 43.79 4.13 6.59
CA GLY A 129 42.81 5.04 7.18
C GLY A 129 41.55 4.26 7.57
N ALA A 130 40.61 4.91 8.26
CA ALA A 130 39.35 4.28 8.65
C ALA A 130 38.34 4.17 7.48
N THR A 131 38.60 4.88 6.38
CA THR A 131 37.76 4.87 5.18
C THR A 131 38.60 4.35 4.01
N GLY A 132 38.08 3.36 3.27
CA GLY A 132 38.72 2.89 2.05
C GLY A 132 38.52 3.88 0.90
N GLY A 133 39.59 4.19 0.17
CA GLY A 133 39.52 4.87 -1.13
C GLY A 133 39.68 6.38 -1.12
N GLU A 134 39.77 6.92 -2.33
CA GLU A 134 39.88 8.34 -2.67
C GLU A 134 38.47 8.96 -2.73
N ALA A 135 38.35 10.24 -2.36
CA ALA A 135 37.08 10.95 -2.47
C ALA A 135 36.86 11.34 -3.95
N LEU A 136 35.98 10.61 -4.61
CA LEU A 136 35.62 10.86 -6.01
C LEU A 136 34.30 11.64 -6.07
N PRO A 137 34.24 12.80 -6.75
CA PRO A 137 32.97 13.49 -6.99
C PRO A 137 32.10 12.69 -7.97
N LEU A 138 30.77 12.88 -7.89
CA LEU A 138 29.81 12.18 -8.75
C LEU A 138 30.06 12.40 -10.24
N GLU A 139 30.58 13.57 -10.61
CA GLU A 139 30.90 13.96 -11.99
C GLU A 139 32.05 13.16 -12.59
N GLU A 140 32.97 12.68 -11.74
CA GLU A 140 34.11 11.84 -12.16
C GLU A 140 33.76 10.34 -12.15
N MET A 141 32.59 9.97 -11.63
CA MET A 141 32.12 8.59 -11.65
C MET A 141 31.54 8.22 -13.01
N SER A 142 31.69 6.94 -13.37
CA SER A 142 30.96 6.39 -14.52
C SER A 142 29.44 6.56 -14.29
N PRO A 143 28.67 7.00 -15.30
CA PRO A 143 27.23 7.21 -15.16
C PRO A 143 26.47 5.94 -14.79
N PHE A 144 27.04 4.77 -15.09
CA PHE A 144 26.44 3.48 -14.74
C PHE A 144 26.47 3.19 -13.23
N ILE A 145 27.38 3.81 -12.46
CA ILE A 145 27.50 3.53 -11.03
C ILE A 145 26.31 4.10 -10.25
N PRO A 146 25.95 5.40 -10.35
CA PRO A 146 24.73 5.91 -9.71
C PRO A 146 23.48 5.20 -10.22
N GLN A 147 23.40 4.90 -11.52
CA GLN A 147 22.27 4.19 -12.12
C GLN A 147 22.08 2.79 -11.56
N ALA A 148 23.16 2.03 -11.36
CA ALA A 148 23.10 0.69 -10.78
C ALA A 148 22.63 0.74 -9.31
N VAL A 149 23.13 1.71 -8.53
CA VAL A 149 22.70 1.89 -7.13
C VAL A 149 21.21 2.24 -7.06
N MET A 150 20.75 3.18 -7.89
CA MET A 150 19.31 3.49 -7.98
C MET A 150 18.50 2.27 -8.42
N ALA A 151 18.97 1.48 -9.38
CA ALA A 151 18.23 0.29 -9.83
C ALA A 151 18.05 -0.77 -8.72
N ILE A 152 19.04 -0.91 -7.82
CA ILE A 152 19.04 -1.92 -6.75
C ILE A 152 18.32 -1.42 -5.49
N GLU A 153 18.62 -0.19 -5.06
CA GLU A 153 18.14 0.35 -3.79
C GLU A 153 16.80 1.09 -3.97
N ASP A 154 16.76 2.06 -4.88
CA ASP A 154 15.60 2.93 -5.07
C ASP A 154 15.49 3.43 -6.51
N ARG A 155 14.72 2.68 -7.32
CA ARG A 155 14.50 2.99 -8.74
C ARG A 155 13.78 4.32 -8.97
N ARG A 156 13.13 4.85 -7.93
CA ARG A 156 12.29 6.05 -7.97
C ARG A 156 12.92 7.23 -7.27
N PHE A 157 14.19 7.15 -6.89
CA PHE A 157 14.91 8.15 -6.13
C PHE A 157 14.66 9.60 -6.61
N TYR A 158 14.73 9.86 -7.93
CA TYR A 158 14.49 11.20 -8.50
C TYR A 158 13.02 11.60 -8.67
N SER A 159 12.08 10.66 -8.51
CA SER A 159 10.64 10.90 -8.68
C SER A 159 9.92 11.26 -7.38
N HIS A 160 10.58 11.15 -6.22
CA HIS A 160 9.99 11.49 -4.93
C HIS A 160 10.87 12.44 -4.10
N PHE A 161 10.24 13.20 -3.22
CA PHE A 161 10.89 14.21 -2.40
C PHE A 161 11.45 13.61 -1.10
N GLY A 162 12.32 12.59 -1.22
CA GLY A 162 12.99 11.92 -0.09
C GLY A 162 12.19 10.85 0.64
N VAL A 163 10.86 10.80 0.49
CA VAL A 163 10.01 9.71 1.01
C VAL A 163 9.26 9.07 -0.16
N ASP A 164 9.32 7.74 -0.27
CA ASP A 164 8.57 6.95 -1.26
C ASP A 164 7.35 6.25 -0.58
N PRO A 165 6.14 6.84 -0.62
CA PRO A 165 4.97 6.26 0.05
C PRO A 165 4.59 4.89 -0.54
N LEU A 166 4.82 4.71 -1.84
CA LEU A 166 4.51 3.46 -2.53
C LEU A 166 5.53 2.37 -2.20
N GLY A 167 6.81 2.74 -2.04
CA GLY A 167 7.87 1.86 -1.56
C GLY A 167 7.61 1.42 -0.12
N LEU A 168 7.23 2.37 0.74
CA LEU A 168 6.86 2.10 2.14
C LEU A 168 5.63 1.19 2.23
N ALA A 169 4.57 1.47 1.47
CA ALA A 169 3.37 0.63 1.44
C ALA A 169 3.71 -0.81 0.98
N ARG A 170 4.54 -0.95 -0.06
CA ARG A 170 5.03 -2.26 -0.53
C ARG A 170 5.82 -2.98 0.56
N ALA A 171 6.70 -2.28 1.26
CA ALA A 171 7.50 -2.85 2.35
C ALA A 171 6.60 -3.35 3.49
N VAL A 172 5.62 -2.55 3.92
CA VAL A 172 4.64 -2.94 4.95
C VAL A 172 3.84 -4.17 4.52
N ILE A 173 3.31 -4.21 3.30
CA ILE A 173 2.58 -5.38 2.78
C ILE A 173 3.49 -6.60 2.76
N THR A 174 4.73 -6.45 2.28
CA THR A 174 5.70 -7.55 2.21
C THR A 174 6.03 -8.09 3.61
N ASN A 175 6.18 -7.20 4.60
CA ASN A 175 6.44 -7.59 6.00
C ASN A 175 5.27 -8.40 6.57
N VAL A 176 4.05 -7.84 6.48
CA VAL A 176 2.81 -8.46 6.97
C VAL A 176 2.54 -9.80 6.28
N THR A 177 2.74 -9.90 4.96
CA THR A 177 2.53 -11.15 4.22
C THR A 177 3.63 -12.19 4.45
N SER A 178 4.86 -11.75 4.76
CA SER A 178 5.99 -12.64 5.05
C SER A 178 6.07 -13.06 6.53
N GLY A 179 5.15 -12.57 7.38
CA GLY A 179 5.08 -12.92 8.80
C GLY A 179 6.29 -12.44 9.61
N ARG A 180 6.94 -11.36 9.16
CA ARG A 180 8.02 -10.67 9.88
C ARG A 180 7.63 -9.21 10.07
#